data_AF-A0A5K0Y008-F1
#
_entry.id   AF-A0A5K0Y008-F1
#
_cell.length_a   1.000
_cell.length_b   1.000
_cell.length_c   1.000
_cell.angle_alpha   90.00
_cell.angle_beta   90.00
_cell.angle_gamma   90.00
#
_symmetry.space_group_name_H-M   'P 1'
#
loop_
_entity.id
_entity.type
_entity.pdbx_description
1 polymer ?
#
loop_
_entity_poly.entity_id
_entity_poly.type
_entity_poly.pdbx_seq_one_letter_code
_entity_poly.pdbx_strand_id
1 'polypeptide(L)' 'YCNSEGAAQTREDDHMSPFDRWASYGSEMPVFHKLALRLLSQPVTSSCCERNWSIYGHIHNIKMNKLTSQRVEDL' A
#
# COMPACT_ATOMS: atom_id res chain seq x y z
N TYR A 1 -14.42 0.29 -2.69
CA TYR A 1 -13.86 -0.64 -3.69
C TYR A 1 -12.40 -1.07 -3.41
N CYS A 2 -12.04 -1.21 -2.13
CA CYS A 2 -11.12 -2.24 -1.65
C CYS A 2 -11.37 -2.42 -0.14
N ASN A 3 -12.63 -2.76 0.18
CA ASN A 3 -13.03 -3.27 1.48
C ASN A 3 -13.83 -4.53 1.16
N SER A 4 -13.14 -5.66 1.09
CA SER A 4 -13.72 -6.99 1.31
C SER A 4 -12.54 -7.95 1.51
N GLU A 5 -12.31 -8.23 2.78
CA GLU A 5 -12.20 -9.60 3.29
C GLU A 5 -11.14 -10.48 2.64
N GLY A 6 -9.89 -10.23 3.03
CA GLY A 6 -8.93 -11.32 3.18
C GLY A 6 -9.21 -12.00 4.51
N ALA A 7 -9.98 -13.08 4.50
CA ALA A 7 -10.24 -13.94 5.67
C ALA A 7 -8.92 -14.57 6.16
N ALA A 8 -8.22 -13.90 7.06
CA ALA A 8 -7.31 -14.55 7.98
C ALA A 8 -8.15 -15.02 9.17
N GLN A 9 -8.38 -16.33 9.25
CA GLN A 9 -9.04 -16.99 10.36
C GLN A 9 -8.31 -16.64 11.68
N THR A 10 -8.75 -15.62 12.40
CA THR A 10 -8.32 -15.34 13.77
C THR A 10 -9.34 -15.94 14.72
N ARG A 11 -8.84 -16.81 15.61
CA ARG A 11 -9.58 -17.42 16.70
C ARG A 11 -10.08 -16.29 17.62
N GLU A 12 -11.27 -16.47 18.20
CA GLU A 12 -12.02 -15.51 19.01
C GLU A 12 -11.36 -15.15 20.36
N ASP A 13 -10.13 -14.62 20.35
CA ASP A 13 -9.50 -13.93 21.48
C ASP A 13 -9.46 -12.41 21.16
N ASP A 14 -10.67 -11.85 21.02
CA ASP A 14 -11.04 -10.77 20.11
C ASP A 14 -11.25 -9.41 20.83
N HIS A 15 -10.20 -8.60 21.00
CA HIS A 15 -10.37 -7.18 21.37
C HIS A 15 -9.23 -6.24 20.98
N MET A 16 -8.10 -6.74 20.49
CA MET A 16 -6.96 -5.89 20.12
C MET A 16 -6.47 -6.26 18.73
N SER A 17 -6.41 -5.28 17.82
CA SER A 17 -5.89 -5.54 16.48
C SER A 17 -4.40 -5.94 16.57
N PRO A 18 -3.89 -6.75 15.63
CA PRO A 18 -2.47 -7.08 15.58
C PRO A 18 -1.60 -5.82 15.53
N PHE A 19 -2.08 -4.77 14.85
CA PHE A 19 -1.42 -3.47 14.80
C PHE A 19 -1.31 -2.85 16.20
N ASP A 20 -2.38 -2.82 16.99
CA ASP A 20 -2.37 -2.28 18.36
C ASP A 20 -1.46 -3.08 19.31
N ARG A 21 -1.37 -4.40 19.08
CA ARG A 21 -0.46 -5.27 19.83
C ARG A 21 1.00 -4.97 19.50
N TRP A 22 1.35 -4.76 18.24
CA TRP A 22 2.70 -4.38 17.88
C TRP A 22 2.99 -2.90 18.18
N ALA A 23 1.98 -2.04 18.20
CA ALA A 23 2.10 -0.63 18.59
C ALA A 23 2.42 -0.48 20.10
N SER A 24 1.88 -1.36 20.94
CA SER A 24 2.17 -1.39 22.38
C SER A 24 3.52 -2.06 22.71
N TYR A 25 4.04 -2.93 21.85
CA TYR A 25 5.31 -3.64 22.04
C TYR A 25 6.44 -3.04 21.19
N GLY A 26 7.52 -2.56 21.80
CA GLY A 26 8.76 -2.25 21.07
C GLY A 26 9.36 -0.85 21.26
N SER A 27 8.98 -0.13 22.32
CA SER A 27 9.70 1.10 22.71
C SER A 27 11.20 0.84 22.93
N GLU A 28 11.56 -0.35 23.42
CA GLU A 28 12.93 -0.77 23.67
C GLU A 28 13.74 -1.11 22.40
N MET A 29 13.07 -1.36 21.26
CA MET A 29 13.72 -1.70 20.00
C MET A 29 13.09 -0.91 18.82
N PRO A 30 13.39 0.40 18.72
CA PRO A 30 12.68 1.32 17.83
C PRO A 30 12.81 0.97 16.34
N VAL A 31 13.92 0.36 15.94
CA VAL A 31 14.17 -0.05 14.55
C VAL A 31 13.26 -1.22 14.16
N PHE A 32 13.15 -2.23 15.02
CA PHE A 32 12.31 -3.40 14.79
C PHE A 32 10.82 -3.05 14.86
N HIS A 33 10.45 -2.24 15.85
CA HIS A 33 9.08 -1.75 16.00
C HIS A 33 8.60 -1.02 14.74
N LYS A 34 9.42 -0.10 14.21
CA LYS A 34 9.13 0.60 12.96
C LYS A 34 8.99 -0.36 11.78
N LEU A 35 9.83 -1.40 11.71
CA LEU A 35 9.76 -2.39 10.63
C LEU A 35 8.47 -3.23 10.72
N ALA A 36 8.11 -3.70 11.91
CA ALA A 36 6.90 -4.48 12.15
C ALA A 36 5.65 -3.68 11.77
N LEU A 37 5.56 -2.42 12.22
CA LEU A 37 4.45 -1.54 11.86
C LEU A 37 4.37 -1.27 10.35
N ARG A 38 5.53 -1.04 9.68
CA ARG A 38 5.55 -0.86 8.23
C ARG A 38 5.08 -2.10 7.49
N LEU A 39 5.50 -3.29 7.91
CA LEU A 39 5.07 -4.55 7.29
C LEU A 39 3.56 -4.78 7.48
N LEU A 40 3.03 -4.53 8.67
CA LEU A 40 1.59 -4.65 8.96
C LEU A 40 0.73 -3.61 8.23
N SER A 41 1.32 -2.46 7.88
CA SER A 41 0.65 -1.44 7.05
C SER A 41 0.66 -1.75 5.56
N GLN A 42 1.43 -2.74 5.12
CA GLN A 42 1.49 -3.10 3.70
C GLN A 42 0.28 -3.96 3.32
N PRO A 43 -0.44 -3.60 2.24
CA PRO A 43 -1.48 -4.47 1.73
C PRO A 43 -0.86 -5.79 1.23
N VAL A 44 -1.40 -6.92 1.68
CA VAL A 44 -0.88 -8.27 1.40
C VAL A 44 -1.28 -8.76 0.00
N THR A 45 -2.14 -8.02 -0.73
CA THR A 45 -2.72 -8.48 -1.99
C THR A 45 -2.05 -7.85 -3.21
N SER A 46 -1.75 -8.68 -4.21
CA SER A 46 -1.26 -8.23 -5.51
C SER A 46 -2.22 -7.24 -6.17
N SER A 47 -3.53 -7.39 -5.97
CA SER A 47 -4.56 -6.49 -6.53
C SER A 47 -4.47 -5.04 -6.02
N CYS A 48 -4.05 -4.83 -4.77
CA CYS A 48 -3.82 -3.49 -4.22
C CYS A 48 -2.54 -2.88 -4.80
N CYS A 49 -1.50 -3.70 -4.99
CA CYS A 49 -0.26 -3.29 -5.66
C CYS A 49 -0.51 -2.94 -7.13
N GLU A 50 -1.27 -3.77 -7.86
CA GLU A 50 -1.66 -3.53 -9.25
C GLU A 50 -2.42 -2.22 -9.43
N ARG A 51 -3.29 -1.86 -8.48
CA ARG A 51 -3.97 -0.56 -8.50
C ARG A 51 -2.99 0.61 -8.37
N ASN A 52 -2.05 0.54 -7.44
CA ASN A 52 -1.03 1.58 -7.28
C ASN A 52 -0.13 1.70 -8.52
N TRP A 53 0.29 0.57 -9.10
CA TRP A 53 1.08 0.55 -10.32
C TRP A 53 0.31 1.05 -11.55
N SER A 54 -0.96 0.70 -11.66
CA SER A 54 -1.84 1.18 -12.74
C SER A 54 -2.00 2.70 -12.71
N ILE A 55 -2.22 3.29 -11.52
CA ILE A 55 -2.31 4.75 -11.36
C ILE A 55 -0.99 5.42 -11.76
N TYR A 56 0.15 4.88 -11.31
CA TYR A 56 1.46 5.42 -11.68
C TYR A 56 1.71 5.34 -13.20
N GLY A 57 1.37 4.21 -13.81
CA GLY A 57 1.44 4.01 -15.26
C GLY A 57 0.55 4.99 -16.03
N HIS A 58 -0.66 5.26 -15.53
CA HIS A 58 -1.58 6.23 -16.13
C HIS A 58 -1.05 7.66 -16.08
N ILE A 59 -0.55 8.12 -14.93
CA ILE A 59 0.06 9.45 -14.77
C ILE A 59 1.27 9.60 -15.71
N HIS A 60 2.12 8.57 -15.77
CA HIS A 60 3.29 8.57 -16.65
C HIS A 60 2.90 8.62 -18.14
N ASN A 61 1.89 7.85 -18.54
CA ASN A 61 1.41 7.83 -19.93
C ASN A 61 0.79 9.18 -20.35
N ILE A 62 -0.03 9.80 -19.49
CA ILE A 62 -0.59 11.15 -19.74
C ILE A 62 0.53 12.17 -19.96
N LYS A 63 1.56 12.15 -19.09
CA LYS A 63 2.71 13.05 -19.20
C LYS A 63 3.44 12.87 -20.52
N MET A 64 3.66 11.63 -20.96
CA MET A 64 4.35 11.33 -22.22
C MET A 64 3.52 11.68 -23.44
N ASN A 65 2.22 11.37 -23.47
CA ASN A 65 1.33 11.75 -24.57
C ASN A 65 1.24 13.27 -24.73
N LYS A 66 1.26 14.02 -23.63
CA LYS A 66 1.30 15.49 -23.68
C LYS A 66 2.59 16.04 -24.30
N LEU A 67 3.74 15.45 -23.96
CA LEU A 67 5.02 15.81 -24.57
C LEU A 67 5.09 15.43 -26.07
N THR A 68 4.48 14.30 -26.44
CA THR A 68 4.36 13.89 -27.84
C THR A 68 3.45 14.84 -28.63
N SER A 69 2.33 15.29 -28.05
CA SER A 69 1.43 16.28 -28.69
C SER A 69 2.16 17.60 -28.97
N GLN A 70 2.87 18.14 -27.98
CA GLN A 70 3.67 19.36 -28.18
C GLN A 70 4.70 19.21 -29.30
N ARG A 71 5.37 18.06 -29.39
CA ARG A 71 6.31 17.78 -30.49
C ARG A 71 5.67 17.70 -31.87
N VAL A 72 4.40 17.27 -31.95
CA VAL A 72 3.67 17.20 -33.22
C VAL A 72 3.13 18.57 -33.63
N GLU A 73 2.81 19.44 -32.66
CA GLU A 73 2.36 20.81 -32.89
C GLU A 73 3.53 21.75 -33.29
N ASP A 74 4.75 21.43 -32.87
CA ASP A 74 5.99 22.16 -33.22
C ASP A 74 6.60 21.72 -34.59
N LEU A 75 5.95 20.82 -35.33
CA LEU A 75 6.30 20.38 -36.69
C LEU A 75 5.41 21.03 -37.75
#